data_AF-A0A3P6QBH8-F1
#
_entry.id   AF-A0A3P6QBH8-F1
#
_cell.length_a   1.000
_cell.length_b   1.000
_cell.length_c   1.000
_cell.angle_alpha   90.00
_cell.angle_beta   90.00
_cell.angle_gamma   90.00
#
_symmetry.space_group_name_H-M   'P 1'
#
loop_
_entity.id
_entity.type
_entity.pdbx_description
1 polymer ?
#
loop_
_entity_poly.entity_id
_entity_poly.type
_entity_poly.pdbx_seq_one_letter_code
_entity_poly.pdbx_strand_id
1 'polypeptide(L)'
;MCRVVGAHLTSIHSADENHFVAELAKTGLELEWSKQTWIGLRQVDYVNGGRWLWTDGTKVDYLAWSRVKPDNEYGSEYCAE
;
A
#
# COMPACT_ATOMS: atom_id res chain seq x y z
N MET A 1 12.23 7.95 0.11
CA MET A 1 13.15 7.83 -1.05
C MET A 1 12.49 8.28 -2.36
N CYS A 2 11.25 7.88 -2.68
CA CYS A 2 10.57 8.32 -3.93
C CYS A 2 10.49 9.85 -4.10
N ARG A 3 10.16 10.59 -3.04
CA ARG A 3 10.03 12.06 -3.11
C ARG A 3 11.33 12.78 -3.50
N VAL A 4 12.49 12.20 -3.19
CA VAL A 4 13.80 12.79 -3.52
C VAL A 4 14.03 12.83 -5.03
N VAL A 5 13.41 11.91 -5.77
CA VAL A 5 13.44 11.85 -7.24
C VAL A 5 12.16 12.41 -7.88
N GLY A 6 11.34 13.15 -7.12
CA GLY A 6 10.08 13.71 -7.62
C GLY A 6 8.96 12.70 -7.83
N ALA A 7 9.02 11.53 -7.19
CA ALA A 7 8.05 10.45 -7.32
C ALA A 7 7.32 10.13 -5.99
N HIS A 8 6.30 9.28 -6.08
CA HIS A 8 5.52 8.77 -4.95
C HIS A 8 5.64 7.24 -4.87
N LEU A 9 5.28 6.66 -3.71
CA LEU A 9 5.05 5.21 -3.65
C LEU A 9 3.78 4.89 -4.45
N THR A 10 3.75 3.73 -5.09
CA THR A 10 2.73 3.38 -6.08
C THR A 10 1.32 3.42 -5.48
N SER A 11 0.38 3.97 -6.24
CA SER A 11 -1.05 3.72 -6.07
C SER A 11 -1.45 2.45 -6.84
N ILE A 12 -2.63 1.91 -6.53
CA ILE A 12 -3.20 0.74 -7.21
C ILE A 12 -4.70 1.00 -7.38
N HIS A 13 -5.17 0.91 -8.63
CA HIS A 13 -6.54 1.26 -9.06
C HIS A 13 -7.26 0.10 -9.74
N SER A 14 -6.63 -1.07 -9.87
CA SER A 14 -7.24 -2.25 -10.47
C SER A 14 -6.57 -3.55 -10.03
N ALA A 15 -7.25 -4.67 -10.25
CA ALA A 15 -6.69 -6.00 -9.99
C ALA A 15 -5.51 -6.33 -10.90
N ASP A 16 -5.54 -5.89 -12.16
CA ASP A 16 -4.46 -6.10 -13.12
C ASP A 16 -3.20 -5.32 -12.71
N GLU A 17 -3.37 -4.07 -12.27
CA GLU A 17 -2.29 -3.25 -11.72
C GLU A 17 -1.72 -3.86 -10.44
N ASN A 18 -2.58 -4.35 -9.53
CA ASN A 18 -2.14 -5.04 -8.32
C ASN A 18 -1.27 -6.26 -8.66
N HIS A 19 -1.67 -7.05 -9.64
CA HIS A 19 -0.90 -8.20 -10.11
C HIS A 19 0.44 -7.78 -10.73
N PHE A 20 0.42 -6.78 -11.62
CA PHE A 20 1.62 -6.25 -12.26
C PHE A 20 2.65 -5.74 -11.23
N VAL A 21 2.21 -4.92 -10.26
CA VAL A 21 3.07 -4.39 -9.19
C VAL A 21 3.63 -5.52 -8.32
N ALA A 22 2.80 -6.52 -7.98
CA ALA A 22 3.25 -7.67 -7.19
C ALA A 22 4.33 -8.49 -7.91
N GLU A 23 4.21 -8.70 -9.23
CA GLU A 23 5.25 -9.36 -10.02
C GLU A 23 6.51 -8.50 -10.12
N LEU A 24 6.37 -7.19 -10.34
CA LEU A 24 7.51 -6.27 -10.39
C LEU A 24 8.27 -6.22 -9.05
N ALA A 25 7.55 -6.19 -7.92
CA ALA A 25 8.15 -6.17 -6.59
C ALA A 25 9.00 -7.41 -6.29
N LYS A 26 8.69 -8.56 -6.92
CA LYS A 26 9.51 -9.77 -6.82
C LYS A 26 10.80 -9.69 -7.64
N THR A 27 10.86 -8.80 -8.65
CA THR A 27 12.06 -8.65 -9.47
C THR A 27 13.17 -7.97 -8.67
N GLY A 28 14.28 -8.68 -8.42
CA GLY A 28 15.42 -8.16 -7.67
C GLY A 28 15.44 -8.45 -6.17
N LEU A 29 14.42 -9.15 -5.64
CA LEU A 29 14.45 -9.71 -4.29
C LEU A 29 14.77 -11.21 -4.39
N GLU A 30 15.68 -11.72 -3.54
CA GLU A 30 15.70 -13.16 -3.25
C GLU A 30 14.30 -13.54 -2.75
N LEU A 31 13.67 -14.48 -3.48
CA LEU A 31 12.24 -14.83 -3.40
C LEU A 31 11.87 -15.43 -2.03
N GLU A 32 11.83 -14.60 -1.01
CA GLU A 32 11.24 -14.93 0.27
C GLU A 32 9.80 -14.40 0.31
N TRP A 33 8.85 -15.30 0.47
CA TRP A 33 7.41 -14.99 0.49
C TRP A 33 7.01 -14.13 1.70
N SER A 34 7.92 -13.94 2.65
CA SER A 34 7.78 -13.07 3.82
C SER A 34 8.15 -11.61 3.55
N LYS A 35 8.70 -11.28 2.38
CA LYS A 35 9.09 -9.89 2.07
C LYS A 35 7.90 -9.10 1.55
N GLN A 36 7.38 -8.23 2.41
CA GLN A 36 6.37 -7.24 2.09
C GLN A 36 7.01 -5.98 1.49
N THR A 37 6.28 -5.28 0.62
CA THR A 37 6.77 -4.08 -0.08
C THR A 37 5.83 -2.92 0.17
N TRP A 38 6.33 -1.84 0.77
CA TRP A 38 5.50 -0.65 1.01
C TRP A 38 4.88 -0.09 -0.27
N ILE A 39 3.57 0.17 -0.21
CA ILE A 39 2.81 0.88 -1.22
C ILE A 39 2.44 2.29 -0.74
N GLY A 40 1.85 3.11 -1.62
CA GLY A 40 1.52 4.49 -1.32
C GLY A 40 0.29 4.70 -0.44
N LEU A 41 -0.33 3.63 0.07
CA LEU A 41 -1.59 3.72 0.81
C LEU A 41 -1.31 4.00 2.29
N ARG A 42 -1.91 5.07 2.82
CA ARG A 42 -1.80 5.42 4.25
C ARG A 42 -3.14 5.88 4.81
N GLN A 43 -3.33 5.66 6.11
CA GLN A 43 -4.46 6.18 6.84
C GLN A 43 -4.16 7.62 7.31
N VAL A 44 -5.15 8.48 7.16
CA VAL A 44 -5.22 9.83 7.74
C VAL A 44 -6.43 9.93 8.66
N ASP A 45 -6.44 10.95 9.51
CA ASP A 45 -7.56 11.27 10.41
C ASP A 45 -7.94 10.09 11.32
N TYR A 46 -7.04 9.70 12.23
CA TYR A 46 -7.10 8.50 13.09
C TYR A 46 -8.33 8.37 14.03
N VAL A 47 -9.29 9.28 13.93
CA VAL A 47 -10.54 9.27 14.70
C VAL A 47 -11.59 8.44 13.94
N ASN A 48 -12.34 7.59 14.64
CA ASN A 48 -13.44 6.77 14.08
C ASN A 48 -13.03 5.87 12.89
N GLY A 49 -11.88 5.21 12.98
CA GLY A 49 -11.45 4.23 11.98
C GLY A 49 -10.73 4.80 10.75
N GLY A 50 -10.52 6.12 10.70
CA GLY A 50 -9.66 6.79 9.73
C GLY A 50 -10.04 6.63 8.27
N ARG A 51 -9.39 7.44 7.41
CA ARG A 51 -9.59 7.36 5.95
C ARG A 51 -8.28 6.99 5.27
N TRP A 52 -8.35 6.05 4.34
CA TRP A 52 -7.19 5.70 3.52
C TRP A 52 -7.04 6.68 2.36
N LEU A 53 -5.79 7.05 2.06
CA LEU A 53 -5.40 7.94 0.98
C LEU A 53 -4.11 7.45 0.32
N TRP A 54 -4.00 7.65 -0.99
CA TRP A 54 -2.75 7.49 -1.71
C TRP A 54 -1.84 8.69 -1.51
N THR A 55 -0.53 8.45 -1.38
CA THR A 55 0.46 9.52 -1.18
C THR A 55 0.63 10.46 -2.38
N ASP A 56 0.19 10.05 -3.57
CA ASP A 56 0.22 10.82 -4.81
C ASP A 56 -1.05 11.67 -5.05
N GLY A 57 -2.06 11.53 -4.17
CA GLY A 57 -3.32 12.28 -4.25
C GLY A 57 -4.38 11.67 -5.19
N THR A 58 -4.11 10.51 -5.79
CA THR A 58 -5.10 9.77 -6.57
C THR A 58 -6.23 9.26 -5.68
N LYS A 59 -7.38 8.94 -6.29
CA LYS A 59 -8.56 8.47 -5.56
C LYS A 59 -8.33 7.06 -5.04
N VAL A 60 -8.86 6.76 -3.85
CA VAL A 60 -8.96 5.39 -3.36
C VAL A 60 -10.24 4.78 -3.92
N ASP A 61 -10.12 4.13 -5.07
CA ASP A 61 -11.20 3.46 -5.81
C ASP A 61 -11.02 1.94 -5.91
N TYR A 62 -9.87 1.44 -5.47
CA TYR A 62 -9.54 0.03 -5.37
C TYR A 62 -8.81 -0.28 -4.06
N LEU A 63 -9.25 -1.34 -3.38
CA LEU A 63 -8.63 -1.88 -2.17
C LEU A 63 -8.70 -3.40 -2.21
N ALA A 64 -7.55 -4.06 -2.04
CA ALA A 64 -7.41 -5.52 -2.07
C ALA A 64 -6.84 -6.03 -0.75
N TRP A 65 -7.52 -5.74 0.35
CA TRP A 65 -7.07 -6.16 1.68
C TRP A 65 -6.94 -7.69 1.78
N SER A 66 -5.87 -8.13 2.42
CA SER A 66 -5.71 -9.54 2.80
C SER A 66 -6.76 -9.93 3.84
N ARG A 67 -6.99 -11.25 3.99
CA ARG A 67 -7.91 -11.74 5.02
C ARG A 67 -7.47 -11.22 6.38
N VAL A 68 -8.39 -10.55 7.07
CA VAL A 68 -8.25 -9.86 8.36
C VAL A 68 -7.74 -8.41 8.33
N LYS A 69 -7.27 -7.88 7.19
CA LYS A 69 -6.85 -6.47 7.11
C LYS A 69 -7.97 -5.55 6.59
N PRO A 70 -7.93 -4.25 6.93
CA PRO A 70 -7.11 -3.63 7.97
C PRO A 70 -7.73 -3.92 9.35
N ASP A 71 -6.97 -4.54 10.26
CA ASP A 71 -7.39 -4.87 11.64
C ASP A 71 -6.88 -3.87 12.68
N ASN A 72 -5.82 -3.12 12.34
CA ASN A 72 -5.13 -2.25 13.28
C ASN A 72 -4.74 -3.00 14.57
N GLU A 73 -4.17 -4.21 14.43
CA GLU A 73 -3.98 -5.19 15.50
C GLU A 73 -3.33 -4.62 16.77
N TYR A 74 -2.43 -3.64 16.63
CA TYR A 74 -1.72 -2.98 17.74
C TYR A 74 -2.08 -1.50 17.93
N GLY A 75 -3.09 -0.98 17.23
CA GLY A 75 -3.47 0.43 17.30
C GLY A 75 -2.49 1.39 16.62
N SER A 76 -1.54 0.88 15.82
CA SER A 76 -0.49 1.65 15.17
C SER A 76 -0.25 1.29 13.69
N GLU A 77 -1.19 0.62 13.02
CA GLU A 77 -1.06 0.23 11.61
C GLU A 77 -1.73 1.26 10.69
N TYR A 78 -0.95 2.26 10.26
CA TYR A 78 -1.44 3.38 9.45
C TYR A 78 -0.87 3.45 8.02
N CYS A 79 -0.07 2.46 7.63
CA CYS A 79 0.54 2.35 6.31
C CYS A 79 0.26 0.94 5.77
N ALA A 80 0.19 0.77 4.44
CA ALA A 80 -0.03 -0.53 3.82
C ALA A 80 1.16 -0.99 2.96
N GLU A 81 1.23 -2.30 2.80
CA GLU A 81 2.21 -3.05 2.01
C GLU A 81 1.48 -3.95 1.00
#